data_AF-A0A7V8JJZ2-F1
#
_entry.id   AF-A0A7V8JJZ2-F1
#
_cell.length_a   1.000
_cell.length_b   1.000
_cell.length_c   1.000
_cell.angle_alpha   90.00
_cell.angle_beta   90.00
_cell.angle_gamma   90.00
#
_symmetry.space_group_name_H-M   'P 1'
#
loop_
_entity.id
_entity.type
_entity.pdbx_description
1 polymer ?
#
loop_
_entity_poly.entity_id
_entity_poly.type
_entity_poly.pdbx_seq_one_letter_code
_entity_poly.pdbx_strand_id
1 'polypeptide(L)'
;MAPVVVGPSNRLYLIDHHHLALALHEEGIEHVLTVVQADLSHLPKPPFWSVMERYCWAHPFDDKGRRQPPSALPGSLLALTDDPHRSLAGEVRRRGGYAKSAQPFAEFLWADHFRQQLTRKLIRRDFEQAVANAIEHARHSDARYLPGWCGIEHD
;
A
#
# COMPACT_ATOMS: atom_id res chain seq x y z
N MET A 1 11.28 -13.97 -3.18
CA MET A 1 12.31 -12.93 -2.96
C MET A 1 11.60 -11.61 -2.70
N ALA A 2 12.13 -10.77 -1.82
CA ALA A 2 11.57 -9.47 -1.50
C ALA A 2 12.55 -8.34 -1.90
N PRO A 3 12.08 -7.27 -2.58
CA PRO A 3 12.96 -6.18 -2.97
C PRO A 3 13.30 -5.31 -1.77
N VAL A 4 14.56 -4.91 -1.69
CA VAL A 4 15.08 -4.05 -0.61
C VAL A 4 15.98 -2.95 -1.15
N VAL A 5 16.14 -1.89 -0.36
CA VAL A 5 17.18 -0.86 -0.54
C VAL A 5 18.14 -0.95 0.64
N VAL A 6 19.44 -0.90 0.38
CA VAL A 6 20.45 -0.76 1.44
C VAL A 6 20.50 0.71 1.84
N GLY A 7 20.17 1.03 3.08
CA GLY A 7 20.14 2.39 3.60
C GLY A 7 21.24 2.69 4.62
N PRO A 8 21.18 3.86 5.29
CA PRO A 8 22.17 4.30 6.26
C PRO A 8 22.45 3.23 7.32
N SER A 9 23.71 3.13 7.76
CA SER A 9 24.16 2.08 8.69
C SER A 9 23.98 0.64 8.15
N ASN A 10 24.00 0.45 6.83
CA ASN A 10 23.84 -0.84 6.14
C ASN A 10 22.53 -1.57 6.50
N ARG A 11 21.48 -0.83 6.86
CA ARG A 11 20.16 -1.39 7.17
C ARG A 11 19.42 -1.70 5.88
N LEU A 12 18.79 -2.87 5.79
CA LEU A 12 17.91 -3.20 4.67
C LEU A 12 16.51 -2.62 4.91
N TYR A 13 16.00 -1.90 3.92
CA TYR A 13 14.65 -1.33 3.91
C TYR A 13 13.80 -2.12 2.91
N LEU A 14 12.74 -2.75 3.37
CA LEU A 14 11.76 -3.42 2.50
C LEU A 14 10.99 -2.38 1.69
N ILE A 15 10.89 -2.57 0.37
CA ILE A 15 10.22 -1.59 -0.51
C ILE A 15 8.96 -2.13 -1.19
N ASP A 16 8.73 -3.44 -1.12
CA ASP A 16 7.49 -4.09 -1.57
C ASP A 16 7.27 -5.39 -0.77
N HIS A 17 6.08 -5.97 -0.90
CA HIS A 17 5.69 -7.27 -0.33
C HIS A 17 5.57 -7.29 1.19
N HIS A 18 5.25 -6.15 1.82
CA HIS A 18 5.02 -6.03 3.26
C HIS A 18 3.97 -7.03 3.78
N HIS A 19 2.85 -7.22 3.07
CA HIS A 19 1.83 -8.21 3.45
C HIS A 19 2.37 -9.63 3.46
N LEU A 20 3.14 -10.02 2.44
CA LEU A 20 3.76 -11.36 2.37
C LEU A 20 4.82 -11.53 3.45
N ALA A 21 5.68 -10.53 3.64
CA ALA A 21 6.75 -10.58 4.64
C ALA A 21 6.19 -10.68 6.06
N LEU A 22 5.12 -9.92 6.37
CA LEU A 22 4.42 -10.01 7.65
C LEU A 22 3.79 -11.40 7.84
N ALA A 23 3.04 -11.90 6.85
CA ALA A 23 2.41 -13.22 6.93
C ALA A 23 3.44 -14.35 7.12
N LEU A 24 4.56 -14.32 6.40
CA LEU A 24 5.64 -15.29 6.58
C LEU A 24 6.22 -15.24 8.00
N HIS A 25 6.40 -14.04 8.55
CA HIS A 25 6.91 -13.87 9.90
C HIS A 25 5.91 -14.37 10.96
N GLU A 26 4.61 -14.13 10.77
CA GLU A 26 3.55 -14.65 11.64
C GLU A 26 3.47 -16.19 11.60
N GLU A 27 3.79 -16.81 10.47
CA GLU A 27 3.93 -18.26 10.31
C GLU A 27 5.28 -18.81 10.85
N GLY A 28 6.09 -17.99 11.50
CA GLY A 28 7.37 -18.39 12.09
C GLY A 28 8.53 -18.55 11.10
N ILE A 29 8.38 -18.07 9.86
CA ILE A 29 9.48 -18.06 8.89
C ILE A 29 10.44 -16.92 9.22
N GLU A 30 11.66 -17.29 9.64
CA GLU A 30 12.66 -16.34 10.12
C GLU A 30 13.40 -15.58 8.99
N HIS A 31 13.54 -16.20 7.81
CA HIS A 31 14.39 -15.70 6.73
C HIS A 31 13.66 -15.62 5.40
N VAL A 32 13.91 -14.54 4.65
CA VAL A 32 13.43 -14.38 3.27
C VAL A 32 14.62 -14.01 2.37
N LEU A 33 14.64 -14.53 1.15
CA LEU A 33 15.61 -14.10 0.15
C LEU A 33 15.29 -12.66 -0.29
N THR A 34 16.30 -11.82 -0.43
CA THR A 34 16.15 -10.41 -0.85
C THR A 34 16.79 -10.14 -2.21
N VAL A 35 16.33 -9.09 -2.89
CA VAL A 35 16.99 -8.51 -4.06
C VAL A 35 17.25 -7.04 -3.80
N VAL A 36 18.51 -6.62 -3.87
CA VAL A 36 18.89 -5.22 -3.68
C VAL A 36 18.57 -4.45 -4.95
N GLN A 37 17.69 -3.46 -4.84
CA GLN A 37 17.30 -2.57 -5.94
C GLN A 37 18.20 -1.34 -6.03
N ALA A 38 18.72 -0.87 -4.90
CA ALA A 38 19.68 0.21 -4.83
C ALA A 38 20.50 0.14 -3.53
N ASP A 39 21.73 0.66 -3.59
CA ASP A 39 22.57 0.90 -2.42
C ASP A 39 22.68 2.41 -2.17
N LEU A 40 22.04 2.86 -1.10
CA LEU A 40 22.02 4.22 -0.59
C LEU A 40 22.69 4.34 0.78
N SER A 41 23.51 3.35 1.17
CA SER A 41 24.20 3.30 2.48
C SER A 41 25.10 4.51 2.75
N HIS A 42 25.60 5.11 1.68
CA HIS A 42 26.47 6.30 1.70
C HIS A 42 25.72 7.61 2.01
N LEU A 43 24.38 7.62 1.95
CA LEU A 43 23.59 8.83 2.21
C LEU A 43 23.35 9.04 3.72
N PRO A 44 23.39 10.29 4.20
CA PRO A 44 22.80 10.64 5.48
C PRO A 44 21.27 10.43 5.50
N LYS A 45 20.66 10.29 6.68
CA LYS A 45 19.21 10.01 6.83
C LYS A 45 18.28 11.00 6.09
N PRO A 46 18.45 12.34 6.16
CA PRO A 46 17.54 13.25 5.47
C PRO A 46 17.51 13.11 3.92
N PRO A 47 18.66 13.13 3.20
CA PRO A 47 18.65 12.88 1.77
C PRO A 47 18.22 11.45 1.41
N PHE A 48 18.52 10.45 2.25
CA PHE A 48 18.03 9.08 2.06
C PHE A 48 16.50 9.04 1.95
N TRP A 49 15.77 9.64 2.89
CA TRP A 49 14.30 9.63 2.84
C TRP A 49 13.73 10.42 1.66
N SER A 50 14.38 11.53 1.28
CA SER A 50 13.99 12.30 0.09
C SER A 50 14.09 11.45 -1.18
N VAL A 51 15.14 10.63 -1.29
CA VAL A 51 15.34 9.68 -2.39
C VAL A 51 14.30 8.57 -2.34
N MET A 52 14.08 7.95 -1.18
CA MET A 52 13.09 6.87 -1.01
C MET A 52 11.68 7.30 -1.44
N GLU A 53 11.24 8.52 -1.07
CA GLU A 53 9.94 9.04 -1.50
C GLU A 53 9.91 9.38 -2.99
N ARG A 54 10.98 10.01 -3.52
CA ARG A 54 11.07 10.38 -4.95
C ARG A 54 10.97 9.17 -5.89
N TYR A 55 11.54 8.04 -5.50
CA TYR A 55 11.49 6.80 -6.28
C TYR A 55 10.27 5.91 -5.94
N CYS A 56 9.32 6.41 -5.14
CA CYS A 56 8.17 5.65 -4.69
C CYS A 56 8.55 4.33 -3.99
N TRP A 57 9.61 4.34 -3.18
CA TRP A 57 10.04 3.23 -2.33
C TRP A 57 9.57 3.36 -0.88
N ALA A 58 9.01 4.51 -0.51
CA ALA A 58 8.41 4.74 0.79
C ALA A 58 6.98 5.29 0.63
N HIS A 59 6.08 4.84 1.51
CA HIS A 59 4.70 5.30 1.59
C HIS A 59 4.39 5.74 3.03
N PRO A 60 4.83 6.95 3.46
CA PRO A 60 4.69 7.41 4.83
C PRO A 60 3.28 7.96 5.10
N PHE A 61 2.29 7.08 5.13
CA PHE A 61 0.90 7.39 5.44
C PHE A 61 0.39 6.49 6.57
N ASP A 62 -0.50 7.02 7.41
CA ASP A 62 -1.14 6.25 8.49
C ASP A 62 -2.37 5.45 7.99
N ASP A 63 -3.01 4.71 8.91
CA ASP A 63 -4.22 3.91 8.64
C ASP A 63 -5.48 4.74 8.31
N LYS A 64 -5.34 6.07 8.27
CA LYS A 64 -6.38 7.02 7.88
C LYS A 64 -6.01 7.73 6.58
N GLY A 65 -4.93 7.32 5.92
CA GLY A 65 -4.36 7.90 4.70
C GLY A 65 -3.85 9.32 4.89
N ARG A 66 -3.39 9.67 6.10
CA ARG A 66 -2.79 10.98 6.36
C ARG A 66 -1.28 10.85 6.23
N ARG A 67 -0.67 11.79 5.51
CA ARG A 67 0.79 11.83 5.37
C ARG A 67 1.44 12.05 6.73
N GLN A 68 2.45 11.26 7.01
CA GLN A 68 3.24 11.29 8.23
C GLN A 68 4.70 11.61 7.88
N PRO A 69 5.51 12.11 8.83
CA PRO A 69 6.94 12.22 8.63
C PRO A 69 7.57 10.82 8.50
N PRO A 70 8.65 10.63 7.73
CA PRO A 70 9.33 9.34 7.61
C PRO A 70 9.78 8.72 8.94
N SER A 71 10.01 9.54 9.97
CA SER A 71 10.32 9.07 11.33
C SER A 71 9.17 8.32 12.01
N ALA A 72 7.94 8.43 11.50
CA ALA A 72 6.79 7.67 11.97
C ALA A 72 6.68 6.28 11.33
N LEU A 73 7.49 5.97 10.30
CA LEU A 73 7.54 4.63 9.74
C LEU A 73 8.03 3.63 10.80
N PRO A 74 7.37 2.47 10.93
CA PRO A 74 7.73 1.50 11.96
C PRO A 74 9.12 0.90 11.68
N GLY A 75 9.89 0.69 12.74
CA GLY A 75 11.20 0.04 12.66
C GLY A 75 11.15 -1.48 12.52
N SER A 76 9.95 -2.08 12.53
CA SER A 76 9.68 -3.51 12.45
C SER A 76 8.41 -3.78 11.65
N LEU A 77 8.37 -4.89 10.92
CA LEU A 77 7.19 -5.36 10.20
C LEU A 77 6.01 -5.64 11.15
N LEU A 78 6.30 -6.13 12.36
CA LEU A 78 5.29 -6.42 13.38
C LEU A 78 4.58 -5.17 13.92
N ALA A 79 5.13 -3.98 13.66
CA ALA A 79 4.55 -2.71 14.07
C ALA A 79 3.78 -2.01 12.94
N LEU A 80 3.50 -2.71 11.83
CA LEU A 80 2.63 -2.21 10.78
C LEU A 80 1.20 -2.05 11.30
N THR A 81 0.59 -0.91 11.00
CA THR A 81 -0.79 -0.62 11.37
C THR A 81 -1.74 -1.19 10.34
N ASP A 82 -2.84 -1.80 10.79
CA ASP A 82 -3.94 -2.25 9.93
C ASP A 82 -4.74 -1.06 9.35
N ASP A 83 -4.69 -0.92 8.03
CA ASP A 83 -5.62 -0.11 7.23
C ASP A 83 -6.67 -1.02 6.55
N PRO A 84 -7.92 -1.09 7.08
CA PRO A 84 -8.98 -1.91 6.49
C PRO A 84 -9.34 -1.51 5.06
N HIS A 85 -9.16 -0.23 4.69
CA HIS A 85 -9.44 0.24 3.33
C HIS A 85 -8.39 -0.28 2.34
N ARG A 86 -7.15 -0.51 2.78
CA ARG A 86 -6.12 -1.14 1.96
C ARG A 86 -6.45 -2.59 1.63
N SER A 87 -7.02 -3.33 2.59
CA SER A 87 -7.52 -4.69 2.38
C SER A 87 -8.74 -4.70 1.45
N LEU A 88 -9.70 -3.79 1.66
CA LEU A 88 -10.85 -3.60 0.78
C LEU A 88 -10.42 -3.34 -0.67
N ALA A 89 -9.51 -2.39 -0.89
CA ALA A 89 -9.03 -2.06 -2.22
C ALA A 89 -8.38 -3.28 -2.92
N GLY A 90 -7.57 -4.04 -2.20
CA GLY A 90 -6.97 -5.28 -2.72
C GLY A 90 -8.03 -6.30 -3.14
N GLU A 91 -9.08 -6.48 -2.34
CA GLU A 91 -10.18 -7.41 -2.65
C GLU A 91 -11.02 -6.94 -3.85
N VAL A 92 -11.35 -5.66 -3.92
CA VAL A 92 -12.06 -5.07 -5.07
C VAL A 92 -11.28 -5.33 -6.36
N ARG A 93 -9.94 -5.17 -6.35
CA ARG A 93 -9.10 -5.52 -7.50
C ARG A 93 -9.20 -6.99 -7.85
N ARG A 94 -9.12 -7.89 -6.85
CA ARG A 94 -9.24 -9.34 -7.07
C ARG A 94 -10.57 -9.73 -7.71
N ARG A 95 -11.65 -9.02 -7.37
CA ARG A 95 -12.99 -9.22 -7.95
C ARG A 95 -13.25 -8.44 -9.24
N GLY A 96 -12.22 -7.82 -9.82
CA GLY A 96 -12.32 -7.12 -11.10
C GLY A 96 -13.03 -5.76 -11.04
N GLY A 97 -13.09 -5.13 -9.87
CA GLY A 97 -13.62 -3.76 -9.74
C GLY A 97 -12.72 -2.70 -10.38
N TYR A 98 -11.43 -2.98 -10.55
CA TYR A 98 -10.48 -2.21 -11.35
C TYR A 98 -9.31 -3.08 -11.79
N ALA A 99 -8.61 -2.68 -12.85
CA ALA A 99 -7.48 -3.40 -13.43
C ALA A 99 -6.19 -3.19 -12.64
N LYS A 100 -5.27 -4.17 -12.74
CA LYS A 100 -3.91 -4.00 -12.22
C LYS A 100 -3.20 -2.88 -12.99
N SER A 101 -2.58 -1.95 -12.26
CA SER A 101 -1.78 -0.87 -12.83
C SER A 101 -0.30 -1.07 -12.52
N ALA A 102 0.57 -0.53 -13.38
CA ALA A 102 2.01 -0.41 -13.10
C ALA A 102 2.33 0.76 -12.17
N GLN A 103 1.36 1.65 -11.91
CA GLN A 103 1.53 2.77 -11.00
C GLN A 103 1.78 2.28 -9.57
N PRO A 104 2.87 2.71 -8.92
CA PRO A 104 3.14 2.39 -7.52
C PRO A 104 1.99 2.83 -6.62
N PHE A 105 1.73 2.03 -5.58
CA PHE A 105 0.71 2.32 -4.56
C PHE A 105 -0.72 2.49 -5.10
N ALA A 106 -1.05 1.95 -6.27
CA ALA A 106 -2.39 2.04 -6.85
C ALA A 106 -3.49 1.60 -5.85
N GLU A 107 -3.31 0.49 -5.13
CA GLU A 107 -4.27 0.06 -4.11
C GLU A 107 -4.43 1.05 -2.93
N PHE A 108 -3.41 1.87 -2.62
CA PHE A 108 -3.57 2.93 -1.60
C PHE A 108 -4.39 4.10 -2.13
N LEU A 109 -4.26 4.46 -3.41
CA LEU A 109 -5.10 5.48 -4.04
C LEU A 109 -6.58 5.05 -4.06
N TRP A 110 -6.83 3.77 -4.40
CA TRP A 110 -8.16 3.20 -4.30
C TRP A 110 -8.67 3.13 -2.85
N ALA A 111 -7.82 2.78 -1.89
CA ALA A 111 -8.18 2.80 -0.47
C ALA A 111 -8.59 4.21 -0.01
N ASP A 112 -7.85 5.24 -0.41
CA ASP A 112 -8.17 6.65 -0.12
C ASP A 112 -9.52 7.06 -0.72
N HIS A 113 -9.81 6.65 -1.96
CA HIS A 113 -11.09 6.90 -2.60
C HIS A 113 -12.25 6.24 -1.82
N PHE A 114 -12.15 4.94 -1.52
CA PHE A 114 -13.19 4.23 -0.78
C PHE A 114 -13.35 4.75 0.66
N ARG A 115 -12.31 5.34 1.27
CA ARG A 115 -12.40 5.90 2.62
C ARG A 115 -13.35 7.08 2.72
N GLN A 116 -13.63 7.76 1.61
CA GLN A 116 -14.59 8.87 1.55
C GLN A 116 -16.04 8.38 1.49
N GLN A 117 -16.28 7.15 1.03
CA GLN A 117 -17.60 6.60 0.76
C GLN A 117 -18.02 5.53 1.79
N LEU A 118 -17.06 4.75 2.29
CA LEU A 118 -17.30 3.55 3.11
C LEU A 118 -16.62 3.68 4.46
N THR A 119 -17.40 3.48 5.53
CA THR A 119 -16.89 3.60 6.89
C THR A 119 -16.08 2.37 7.32
N ARG A 120 -15.07 2.57 8.17
CA ARG A 120 -14.32 1.46 8.80
C ARG A 120 -15.25 0.50 9.56
N LYS A 121 -16.35 1.02 10.12
CA LYS A 121 -17.36 0.22 10.83
C LYS A 121 -18.05 -0.77 9.88
N LEU A 122 -18.40 -0.35 8.66
CA LEU A 122 -18.98 -1.24 7.67
C LEU A 122 -17.99 -2.33 7.28
N ILE A 123 -16.76 -1.96 6.91
CA ILE A 123 -15.70 -2.90 6.48
C ILE A 123 -15.45 -3.99 7.52
N ARG A 124 -15.40 -3.62 8.81
CA ARG A 124 -15.15 -4.56 9.91
C ARG A 124 -16.35 -5.44 10.26
N ARG A 125 -17.57 -4.93 10.11
CA ARG A 125 -18.78 -5.65 10.47
C ARG A 125 -19.20 -6.62 9.36
N ASP A 126 -19.10 -6.17 8.12
CA ASP A 126 -19.60 -6.88 6.95
C ASP A 126 -18.72 -6.56 5.73
N PHE A 127 -17.64 -7.34 5.62
CA PHE A 127 -16.63 -7.13 4.59
C PHE A 127 -17.18 -7.40 3.18
N GLU A 128 -18.02 -8.41 3.02
CA GLU A 128 -18.63 -8.75 1.73
C GLU A 128 -19.54 -7.64 1.22
N GLN A 129 -20.37 -7.07 2.10
CA GLN A 129 -21.18 -5.90 1.74
C GLN A 129 -20.30 -4.68 1.41
N ALA A 130 -19.22 -4.45 2.15
CA ALA A 130 -18.29 -3.37 1.86
C ALA A 130 -17.64 -3.52 0.48
N VAL A 131 -17.23 -4.76 0.11
CA VAL A 131 -16.67 -5.09 -1.20
C VAL A 131 -17.70 -4.88 -2.31
N ALA A 132 -18.94 -5.33 -2.13
CA ALA A 132 -20.01 -5.12 -3.10
C ALA A 132 -20.25 -3.62 -3.37
N ASN A 133 -20.37 -2.82 -2.31
CA ASN A 133 -20.53 -1.37 -2.43
C ASN A 133 -19.32 -0.72 -3.11
N ALA A 134 -18.10 -1.13 -2.74
CA ALA A 134 -16.89 -0.57 -3.31
C ALA A 134 -16.75 -0.89 -4.82
N ILE A 135 -17.17 -2.07 -5.27
CA ILE A 135 -17.20 -2.42 -6.70
C ILE A 135 -18.19 -1.54 -7.46
N GLU A 136 -19.35 -1.24 -6.88
CA GLU A 136 -20.32 -0.31 -7.47
C GLU A 136 -19.71 1.08 -7.62
N HIS A 137 -19.14 1.63 -6.54
CA HIS A 137 -18.47 2.92 -6.56
C HIS A 137 -17.29 2.97 -7.56
N ALA A 138 -16.52 1.88 -7.68
CA ALA A 138 -15.38 1.84 -8.59
C ALA A 138 -15.75 2.03 -10.07
N ARG A 139 -17.01 1.80 -10.45
CA ARG A 139 -17.50 1.97 -11.83
C ARG A 139 -17.98 3.39 -12.12
N HIS A 140 -18.21 4.20 -11.09
CA HIS A 140 -18.70 5.56 -11.27
C HIS A 140 -17.63 6.47 -11.87
N SER A 141 -18.07 7.52 -12.55
CA SER A 141 -17.18 8.47 -13.25
C SER A 141 -16.35 9.34 -12.30
N ASP A 142 -16.74 9.43 -11.02
CA ASP A 142 -15.94 10.07 -9.98
C ASP A 142 -14.67 9.29 -9.63
N ALA A 143 -14.57 8.00 -10.01
CA ALA A 143 -13.37 7.19 -9.87
C ALA A 143 -12.46 7.21 -11.11
N ARG A 144 -12.84 7.89 -12.21
CA ARG A 144 -12.14 7.85 -13.51
C ARG A 144 -10.66 8.25 -13.47
N TYR A 145 -10.27 9.06 -12.48
CA TYR A 145 -8.89 9.52 -12.32
C TYR A 145 -7.98 8.45 -11.70
N LEU A 146 -8.53 7.33 -11.24
CA LEU A 146 -7.79 6.30 -10.54
C LEU A 146 -7.14 5.29 -11.50
N PRO A 147 -5.97 4.73 -11.14
CA PRO A 147 -5.25 3.83 -12.01
C PRO A 147 -6.01 2.51 -12.18
N GLY A 148 -6.21 2.12 -13.44
CA GLY A 148 -6.91 0.87 -13.77
C GLY A 148 -8.44 0.97 -13.70
N TRP A 149 -9.02 2.16 -13.57
CA TRP A 149 -10.47 2.34 -13.68
C TRP A 149 -11.03 1.76 -14.98
N CYS A 150 -12.19 1.10 -14.89
CA CYS A 150 -12.80 0.35 -16.00
C CYS A 150 -14.33 0.54 -16.05
N GLY A 151 -14.82 1.74 -15.71
CA GLY A 151 -16.22 2.11 -15.86
C GLY A 151 -16.59 2.53 -17.29
N ILE A 152 -17.86 2.84 -17.50
CA ILE A 152 -18.38 3.31 -18.79
C ILE A 152 -18.37 4.84 -18.78
N GLU A 153 -17.78 5.45 -19.80
CA GLU A 153 -17.95 6.88 -20.05
C GLU A 153 -19.30 7.11 -20.75
N HIS A 154 -20.10 8.01 -20.21
CA HIS A 154 -21.25 8.57 -20.90
C HIS A 154 -20.85 9.95 -21.41
N ASP A 155 -20.86 10.11 -22.74
CA ASP A 155 -20.65 11.38 -23.45
C ASP A 155 -21.71 12.43 -23.12
#